data_AF-A0A2E4NK76-F1
#
_entry.id   AF-A0A2E4NK76-F1
#
_cell.length_a   1.000
_cell.length_b   1.000
_cell.length_c   1.000
_cell.angle_alpha   90.00
_cell.angle_beta   90.00
_cell.angle_gamma   90.00
#
_symmetry.space_group_name_H-M   'P 1'
#
loop_
_entity.id
_entity.type
_entity.pdbx_description
1 polymer ?
#
loop_
_entity_poly.entity_id
_entity_poly.type
_entity_poly.pdbx_seq_one_letter_code
_entity_poly.pdbx_strand_id
1 'polypeptide(L)'
;MSIDEWVNFLNWLVYGGGALLAIGLWRKQGKKTGGVDVSDSQPFDSIKQQFQADQYAPYSAEATQLFATAAPYAKVSPAWSTQRQLHRLLEKESAGWVGIPNYTYGQGKAGQRHGSDISKPRNRARWVNVHAELKQGIIGAKSTATGLGQLLLGNTKIYYPEKELGIGDAFNEAVGFLSYIKDRYGSPAAALDFHDRQGWY
;
A
#
# COMPACT_ATOMS: atom_id res chain seq x y z
N MET A 1 11.02 -11.42 -20.32
CA MET A 1 10.15 -10.31 -20.70
C MET A 1 11.01 -9.05 -20.71
N SER A 2 11.22 -8.43 -21.87
CA SER A 2 12.09 -7.25 -21.99
C SER A 2 11.38 -5.97 -21.55
N ILE A 3 12.13 -4.90 -21.28
CA ILE A 3 11.59 -3.57 -20.96
C ILE A 3 10.65 -3.08 -22.07
N ASP A 4 10.94 -3.45 -23.32
CA ASP A 4 10.14 -3.08 -24.50
C ASP A 4 8.76 -3.79 -24.51
N GLU A 5 8.65 -4.97 -23.91
CA GLU A 5 7.36 -5.68 -23.78
C GLU A 5 6.47 -5.05 -22.69
N TRP A 6 7.06 -4.40 -21.68
CA TRP A 6 6.33 -3.65 -20.64
C TRP A 6 5.78 -2.32 -21.16
N VAL A 7 6.56 -1.59 -21.98
CA VAL A 7 6.15 -0.31 -22.56
C VAL A 7 4.99 -0.51 -23.56
N ASN A 8 5.01 -1.60 -24.33
CA ASN A 8 3.93 -1.91 -25.27
C ASN A 8 2.63 -2.35 -24.57
N PHE A 9 2.72 -3.00 -23.40
CA PHE A 9 1.55 -3.35 -22.59
C PHE A 9 0.85 -2.10 -22.02
N LEU A 10 1.62 -1.10 -21.60
CA LEU A 10 1.07 0.17 -21.09
C LEU A 10 0.50 1.05 -22.21
N ASN A 11 1.13 1.09 -23.38
CA ASN A 11 0.60 1.83 -24.53
C ASN A 11 -0.71 1.22 -25.08
N TRP A 12 -0.89 -0.10 -25.02
CA TRP A 12 -2.16 -0.72 -25.42
C TRP A 12 -3.34 -0.33 -24.52
N LEU A 13 -3.11 -0.11 -23.21
CA LEU A 13 -4.13 0.32 -22.25
C LEU A 13 -4.57 1.80 -22.43
N VAL A 14 -3.70 2.66 -22.95
CA VAL A 14 -3.99 4.10 -23.14
C VAL A 14 -4.65 4.38 -24.50
N TYR A 15 -4.45 3.54 -25.52
CA TYR A 15 -4.94 3.78 -26.89
C TYR A 15 -6.10 2.87 -27.34
N GLY A 16 -6.62 2.01 -26.47
CA GLY A 16 -7.67 1.02 -26.79
C GLY A 16 -9.13 1.49 -26.72
N GLY A 17 -9.43 2.79 -26.73
CA GLY A 17 -10.82 3.26 -26.67
C GLY A 17 -11.04 4.75 -26.91
N GLY A 18 -11.45 5.10 -28.13
CA GLY A 18 -12.45 6.15 -28.38
C GLY A 18 -12.08 7.64 -28.19
N ALA A 19 -11.66 8.25 -29.31
CA ALA A 19 -12.01 9.60 -29.79
C ALA A 19 -11.71 10.86 -28.93
N LEU A 20 -10.83 11.73 -29.44
CA LEU A 20 -11.23 12.97 -30.14
C LEU A 20 -10.04 13.68 -30.80
N LEU A 21 -10.29 14.14 -32.03
CA LEU A 21 -9.44 14.98 -32.87
C LEU A 21 -9.24 16.39 -32.28
N ALA A 22 -7.99 16.87 -32.28
CA ALA A 22 -7.69 18.28 -32.45
C ALA A 22 -6.36 18.43 -33.21
N ILE A 23 -6.47 18.80 -34.49
CA ILE A 23 -5.36 19.21 -35.35
C ILE A 23 -5.12 20.71 -35.14
N GLY A 24 -3.85 21.09 -34.95
CA GLY A 24 -3.34 22.43 -35.25
C GLY A 24 -2.92 23.26 -34.05
N LEU A 25 -1.62 23.50 -33.87
CA LEU A 25 -0.90 24.62 -34.51
C LEU A 25 0.57 24.62 -34.09
N TRP A 26 1.42 24.72 -35.10
CA TRP A 26 2.87 24.78 -34.99
C TRP A 26 3.30 26.19 -34.53
N ARG A 27 4.08 26.31 -33.46
CA ARG A 27 4.90 27.52 -33.22
C ARG A 27 6.31 27.12 -32.81
N LYS A 28 7.22 27.35 -33.76
CA LYS A 28 8.67 27.19 -33.68
C LYS A 28 9.27 28.37 -32.92
N GLN A 29 10.00 28.13 -31.83
CA GLN A 29 11.13 28.98 -31.41
C GLN A 29 11.92 28.36 -30.24
N GLY A 30 13.26 28.36 -30.36
CA GLY A 30 14.18 28.27 -29.22
C GLY A 30 15.03 27.00 -29.14
N LYS A 31 16.12 26.92 -29.92
CA LYS A 31 17.28 26.09 -29.56
C LYS A 31 17.84 26.59 -28.22
N LYS A 32 17.77 25.77 -27.18
CA LYS A 32 18.69 25.82 -26.04
C LYS A 32 19.29 24.42 -25.85
N THR A 33 20.58 24.32 -26.12
CA THR A 33 21.43 23.23 -25.63
C THR A 33 21.57 23.38 -24.12
N GLY A 34 21.12 22.39 -23.36
CA GLY A 34 21.31 22.35 -21.91
C GLY A 34 20.55 21.17 -21.28
N GLY A 35 21.29 20.15 -20.86
CA GLY A 35 20.92 19.13 -19.87
C GLY A 35 19.50 18.56 -19.92
N VAL A 36 19.33 17.39 -20.54
CA VAL A 36 18.26 16.47 -20.13
C VAL A 36 18.70 15.89 -18.80
N ASP A 37 18.33 16.53 -17.70
CA ASP A 37 18.51 15.95 -16.37
C ASP A 37 17.56 16.59 -15.35
N VAL A 38 16.31 16.11 -15.30
CA VAL A 38 15.45 16.16 -14.10
C VAL A 38 14.46 14.97 -14.13
N SER A 39 14.92 13.80 -13.65
CA SER A 39 14.19 12.91 -12.74
C SER A 39 12.68 12.65 -13.00
N ASP A 40 12.36 11.61 -13.78
CA ASP A 40 11.02 11.03 -14.04
C ASP A 40 10.31 10.41 -12.81
N SER A 41 10.72 10.73 -11.57
CA SER A 41 10.02 10.24 -10.38
C SER A 41 8.75 11.07 -10.13
N GLN A 42 7.58 10.45 -10.28
CA GLN A 42 6.32 11.01 -9.80
C GLN A 42 6.47 11.46 -8.33
N PRO A 43 6.05 12.69 -7.96
CA PRO A 43 6.06 13.12 -6.56
C PRO A 43 5.32 12.14 -5.66
N PHE A 44 5.84 11.88 -4.46
CA PHE A 44 5.25 10.92 -3.52
C PHE A 44 3.76 11.21 -3.24
N ASP A 45 3.41 12.50 -3.14
CA ASP A 45 2.02 12.93 -2.94
C ASP A 45 1.10 12.61 -4.12
N SER A 46 1.58 12.67 -5.36
CA SER A 46 0.75 12.31 -6.52
C SER A 46 0.45 10.82 -6.55
N ILE A 47 1.41 10.00 -6.13
CA ILE A 47 1.22 8.55 -5.99
C ILE A 47 0.19 8.25 -4.91
N LYS A 48 0.25 8.92 -3.75
CA LYS A 48 -0.77 8.76 -2.71
C LYS A 48 -2.15 9.08 -3.25
N GLN A 49 -2.31 10.20 -3.96
CA GLN A 49 -3.60 10.60 -4.55
C GLN A 49 -4.15 9.57 -5.55
N GLN A 50 -3.30 8.77 -6.19
CA GLN A 50 -3.73 7.67 -7.06
C GLN A 50 -4.37 6.51 -6.26
N PHE A 51 -3.94 6.29 -5.01
CA PHE A 51 -4.34 5.14 -4.19
C PHE A 51 -5.19 5.55 -2.97
N GLN A 52 -6.46 5.87 -3.22
CA GLN A 52 -7.40 6.37 -2.21
C GLN A 52 -8.58 5.42 -1.92
N ALA A 53 -8.52 4.16 -2.38
CA ALA A 53 -9.59 3.21 -2.11
C ALA A 53 -9.55 2.73 -0.65
N ASP A 54 -10.73 2.54 -0.05
CA ASP A 54 -10.86 2.01 1.32
C ASP A 54 -10.36 0.55 1.43
N GLN A 55 -10.43 -0.20 0.33
CA GLN A 55 -10.07 -1.62 0.27
C GLN A 55 -9.40 -1.95 -1.06
N TYR A 56 -8.33 -2.73 -0.99
CA TYR A 56 -7.64 -3.34 -2.12
C TYR A 56 -7.80 -4.85 -2.01
N ALA A 57 -8.85 -5.40 -2.63
CA ALA A 57 -9.19 -6.81 -2.49
C ALA A 57 -8.01 -7.71 -2.92
N PRO A 58 -7.68 -8.77 -2.15
CA PRO A 58 -6.65 -9.72 -2.56
C PRO A 58 -6.92 -10.27 -3.96
N TYR A 59 -5.86 -10.45 -4.75
CA TYR A 59 -5.90 -10.90 -6.14
C TYR A 59 -6.55 -9.93 -7.14
N SER A 60 -6.97 -8.74 -6.71
CA SER A 60 -7.54 -7.76 -7.63
C SER A 60 -6.46 -7.05 -8.45
N ALA A 61 -6.87 -6.46 -9.58
CA ALA A 61 -6.01 -5.65 -10.42
C ALA A 61 -5.51 -4.41 -9.65
N GLU A 62 -6.37 -3.80 -8.85
CA GLU A 62 -6.06 -2.62 -8.03
C GLU A 62 -5.03 -2.95 -6.95
N ALA A 63 -5.18 -4.08 -6.24
CA ALA A 63 -4.19 -4.52 -5.25
C ALA A 63 -2.84 -4.83 -5.91
N THR A 64 -2.87 -5.48 -7.07
CA THR A 64 -1.67 -5.75 -7.87
C THR A 64 -0.99 -4.45 -8.30
N GLN A 65 -1.75 -3.47 -8.76
CA GLN A 65 -1.21 -2.17 -9.16
C GLN A 65 -0.61 -1.42 -7.96
N LEU A 66 -1.29 -1.40 -6.82
CA LEU A 66 -0.80 -0.79 -5.58
C LEU A 66 0.56 -1.38 -5.19
N PHE A 67 0.66 -2.71 -5.11
CA PHE A 67 1.92 -3.36 -4.75
C PHE A 67 3.01 -3.22 -5.81
N ALA A 68 2.66 -3.20 -7.10
CA ALA A 68 3.63 -2.98 -8.16
C ALA A 68 4.27 -1.58 -8.04
N THR A 69 3.46 -0.55 -7.75
CA THR A 69 3.94 0.82 -7.53
C THR A 69 4.72 0.94 -6.21
N ALA A 70 4.33 0.21 -5.16
CA ALA A 70 5.03 0.22 -3.87
C ALA A 70 6.38 -0.54 -3.87
N ALA A 71 6.52 -1.57 -4.72
CA ALA A 71 7.70 -2.41 -4.80
C ALA A 71 9.05 -1.67 -4.94
N PRO A 72 9.22 -0.68 -5.85
CA PRO A 72 10.48 0.06 -5.93
C PRO A 72 10.82 0.81 -4.65
N TYR A 73 9.83 1.35 -3.92
CA TYR A 73 10.04 2.04 -2.65
C TYR A 73 10.46 1.07 -1.54
N ALA A 74 9.89 -0.13 -1.54
CA ALA A 74 10.30 -1.22 -0.64
C ALA A 74 11.61 -1.92 -1.07
N LYS A 75 12.19 -1.52 -2.21
CA LYS A 75 13.39 -2.12 -2.81
C LYS A 75 13.24 -3.64 -2.99
N VAL A 76 12.08 -4.06 -3.51
CA VAL A 76 11.78 -5.45 -3.91
C VAL A 76 11.42 -5.52 -5.39
N SER A 77 11.37 -6.73 -5.95
CA SER A 77 10.94 -6.92 -7.34
C SER A 77 9.45 -6.58 -7.49
N PRO A 78 9.04 -5.80 -8.51
CA PRO A 78 7.63 -5.59 -8.84
C PRO A 78 6.87 -6.89 -9.09
N ALA A 79 7.56 -7.98 -9.48
CA ALA A 79 6.94 -9.29 -9.66
C ALA A 79 6.30 -9.84 -8.37
N TRP A 80 6.65 -9.32 -7.18
CA TRP A 80 5.96 -9.68 -5.94
C TRP A 80 4.48 -9.31 -5.97
N SER A 81 4.09 -8.27 -6.71
CA SER A 81 2.72 -7.77 -6.74
C SER A 81 1.70 -8.75 -7.32
N THR A 82 2.15 -9.73 -8.12
CA THR A 82 1.30 -10.78 -8.69
C THR A 82 1.50 -12.14 -8.00
N GLN A 83 2.40 -12.24 -7.01
CA GLN A 83 2.65 -13.49 -6.32
C GLN A 83 1.45 -13.90 -5.48
N ARG A 84 0.98 -15.13 -5.68
CA ARG A 84 -0.15 -15.69 -4.94
C ARG A 84 0.06 -15.61 -3.42
N GLN A 85 1.30 -15.75 -2.96
CA GLN A 85 1.68 -15.76 -1.56
C GLN A 85 1.53 -14.39 -0.90
N LEU A 86 1.90 -13.30 -1.59
CA LEU A 86 1.68 -11.94 -1.10
C LEU A 86 0.18 -11.67 -0.92
N HIS A 87 -0.63 -12.07 -1.90
CA HIS A 87 -2.08 -11.90 -1.83
C HIS A 87 -2.73 -12.79 -0.76
N ARG A 88 -2.21 -14.01 -0.51
CA ARG A 88 -2.66 -14.83 0.64
C ARG A 88 -2.33 -14.16 1.97
N LEU A 89 -1.16 -13.55 2.10
CA LEU A 89 -0.81 -12.78 3.29
C LEU A 89 -1.75 -11.58 3.45
N LEU A 90 -1.98 -10.80 2.40
CA LEU A 90 -2.93 -9.68 2.44
C LEU A 90 -4.34 -10.11 2.88
N GLU A 91 -4.85 -11.21 2.30
CA GLU A 91 -6.13 -11.79 2.65
C GLU A 91 -6.23 -12.11 4.15
N LYS A 92 -5.17 -12.73 4.68
CA LYS A 92 -5.06 -13.15 6.07
C LYS A 92 -4.91 -12.00 7.06
N GLU A 93 -4.09 -11.00 6.73
CA GLU A 93 -3.79 -9.88 7.63
C GLU A 93 -4.94 -8.89 7.73
N SER A 94 -5.54 -8.50 6.60
CA SER A 94 -6.47 -7.37 6.56
C SER A 94 -7.65 -7.57 5.64
N ALA A 95 -7.69 -8.65 4.85
CA ALA A 95 -8.58 -8.80 3.70
C ALA A 95 -8.51 -7.58 2.74
N GLY A 96 -7.38 -6.88 2.71
CA GLY A 96 -7.17 -5.70 1.86
C GLY A 96 -7.69 -4.39 2.43
N TRP A 97 -8.21 -4.34 3.65
CA TRP A 97 -8.72 -3.10 4.25
C TRP A 97 -7.59 -2.17 4.69
N VAL A 98 -7.60 -0.95 4.16
CA VAL A 98 -6.63 0.09 4.49
C VAL A 98 -6.89 0.61 5.90
N GLY A 99 -5.83 0.71 6.71
CA GLY A 99 -5.92 1.22 8.08
C GLY A 99 -6.72 0.37 9.06
N ILE A 100 -7.12 -0.86 8.74
CA ILE A 100 -7.94 -1.67 9.66
C ILE A 100 -7.23 -1.83 11.03
N PRO A 101 -7.84 -1.43 12.15
CA PRO A 101 -7.28 -1.64 13.48
C PRO A 101 -7.32 -3.12 13.87
N ASN A 102 -6.31 -3.56 14.61
CA ASN A 102 -6.33 -4.88 15.24
C ASN A 102 -7.55 -5.05 16.16
N TYR A 103 -8.11 -6.26 16.23
CA TYR A 103 -9.30 -6.55 17.02
C TYR A 103 -9.16 -6.22 18.52
N THR A 104 -7.94 -6.18 19.05
CA THR A 104 -7.69 -5.83 20.46
C THR A 104 -8.07 -4.39 20.80
N TYR A 105 -8.21 -3.50 19.81
CA TYR A 105 -8.81 -2.18 20.00
C TYR A 105 -10.30 -2.24 20.39
N GLY A 106 -10.98 -3.36 20.11
CA GLY A 106 -12.35 -3.61 20.56
C GLY A 106 -12.44 -4.21 21.96
N GLN A 107 -11.32 -4.36 22.68
CA GLN A 107 -11.30 -5.08 23.96
C GLN A 107 -10.98 -4.14 25.14
N GLY A 108 -11.52 -4.49 26.31
CA GLY A 108 -11.23 -3.79 27.58
C GLY A 108 -11.42 -2.27 27.48
N LYS A 109 -10.46 -1.52 28.02
CA LYS A 109 -10.48 -0.04 28.00
C LYS A 109 -10.42 0.53 26.58
N ALA A 110 -9.74 -0.12 25.64
CA ALA A 110 -9.71 0.33 24.25
C ALA A 110 -11.09 0.21 23.62
N GLY A 111 -11.77 -0.92 23.82
CA GLY A 111 -13.13 -1.15 23.34
C GLY A 111 -14.15 -0.20 23.96
N GLN A 112 -13.97 0.20 25.22
CA GLN A 112 -14.79 1.26 25.84
C GLN A 112 -14.61 2.62 25.15
N ARG A 113 -13.41 2.95 24.66
CA ARG A 113 -13.14 4.20 23.92
C ARG A 113 -13.62 4.13 22.47
N HIS A 114 -13.32 3.03 21.78
CA HIS A 114 -13.43 2.93 20.32
C HIS A 114 -14.57 2.04 19.83
N GLY A 115 -15.26 1.34 20.72
CA GLY A 115 -16.31 0.37 20.39
C GLY A 115 -15.79 -1.06 20.29
N SER A 116 -16.58 -2.02 20.75
CA SER A 116 -16.18 -3.44 20.86
C SER A 116 -15.95 -4.16 19.53
N ASP A 117 -16.51 -3.63 18.45
CA ASP A 117 -16.43 -4.17 17.09
C ASP A 117 -15.66 -3.24 16.14
N ILE A 118 -14.76 -2.40 16.68
CA ILE A 118 -14.00 -1.41 15.91
C ILE A 118 -13.24 -2.02 14.72
N SER A 119 -12.75 -3.26 14.79
CA SER A 119 -12.05 -3.89 13.64
C SER A 119 -12.98 -4.37 12.52
N LYS A 120 -14.30 -4.19 12.62
CA LYS A 120 -15.24 -4.55 11.55
C LYS A 120 -15.31 -3.42 10.51
N PRO A 121 -15.31 -3.74 9.19
CA PRO A 121 -15.37 -2.72 8.13
C PRO A 121 -16.58 -1.77 8.21
N ARG A 122 -17.71 -2.25 8.73
CA ARG A 122 -18.90 -1.40 8.98
C ARG A 122 -18.63 -0.22 9.92
N ASN A 123 -17.59 -0.30 10.74
CA ASN A 123 -17.17 0.74 11.69
C ASN A 123 -16.00 1.58 11.19
N ARG A 124 -15.66 1.52 9.89
CA ARG A 124 -14.48 2.19 9.33
C ARG A 124 -14.39 3.69 9.60
N ALA A 125 -15.54 4.38 9.66
CA ALA A 125 -15.59 5.80 9.98
C ALA A 125 -14.96 6.12 11.35
N ARG A 126 -14.90 5.15 12.26
CA ARG A 126 -14.31 5.29 13.60
C ARG A 126 -12.81 4.95 13.62
N TRP A 127 -12.27 4.33 12.58
CA TRP A 127 -10.83 3.98 12.51
C TRP A 127 -9.95 5.22 12.60
N VAL A 128 -10.45 6.36 12.10
CA VAL A 128 -9.75 7.67 12.16
C VAL A 128 -9.32 8.04 13.58
N ASN A 129 -10.09 7.64 14.60
CA ASN A 129 -9.77 7.92 16.01
C ASN A 129 -8.62 7.03 16.50
N VAL A 130 -8.61 5.77 16.08
CA VAL A 130 -7.49 4.85 16.36
C VAL A 130 -6.24 5.30 15.62
N HIS A 131 -6.38 5.74 14.37
CA HIS A 131 -5.27 6.29 13.59
C HIS A 131 -4.68 7.53 14.25
N ALA A 132 -5.51 8.43 14.77
CA ALA A 132 -5.06 9.60 15.50
C ALA A 132 -4.26 9.24 16.76
N GLU A 133 -4.72 8.26 17.55
CA GLU A 133 -3.95 7.75 18.71
C GLU A 133 -2.59 7.21 18.26
N LEU A 134 -2.57 6.35 17.23
CA LEU A 134 -1.35 5.73 16.73
C LEU A 134 -0.36 6.74 16.14
N LYS A 135 -0.85 7.74 15.39
CA LYS A 135 -0.05 8.84 14.82
C LYS A 135 0.60 9.71 15.89
N GLN A 136 0.03 9.75 17.09
CA GLN A 136 0.62 10.43 18.25
C GLN A 136 1.55 9.52 19.07
N GLY A 137 1.73 8.27 18.65
CA GLY A 137 2.55 7.30 19.36
C GLY A 137 1.86 6.64 20.57
N ILE A 138 0.55 6.80 20.71
CA ILE A 138 -0.21 6.33 21.89
C ILE A 138 -0.49 4.83 21.77
N ILE A 139 -0.07 4.05 22.77
CA ILE A 139 -0.35 2.62 22.89
C ILE A 139 -1.57 2.42 23.77
N GLY A 140 -2.74 2.32 23.13
CA GLY A 140 -4.03 2.27 23.83
C GLY A 140 -4.65 0.87 23.98
N ALA A 141 -4.10 -0.15 23.29
CA ALA A 141 -4.62 -1.51 23.20
C ALA A 141 -3.50 -2.55 23.37
N LYS A 142 -3.86 -3.83 23.50
CA LYS A 142 -2.89 -4.93 23.64
C LYS A 142 -1.98 -5.07 22.42
N SER A 143 -2.50 -4.81 21.23
CA SER A 143 -1.73 -4.75 19.99
C SER A 143 -2.02 -3.44 19.27
N THR A 144 -0.97 -2.81 18.75
CA THR A 144 -1.03 -1.61 17.93
C THR A 144 -1.09 -1.92 16.44
N ALA A 145 -1.23 -3.20 16.07
CA ALA A 145 -1.24 -3.62 14.67
C ALA A 145 -2.34 -2.90 13.88
N THR A 146 -2.01 -2.45 12.67
CA THR A 146 -2.95 -1.76 11.79
C THR A 146 -2.60 -1.92 10.31
N GLY A 147 -3.60 -1.69 9.46
CA GLY A 147 -3.42 -1.56 8.01
C GLY A 147 -3.25 -2.86 7.26
N LEU A 148 -2.88 -2.73 5.98
CA LEU A 148 -2.82 -3.83 5.02
C LEU A 148 -2.02 -5.06 5.51
N GLY A 149 -0.89 -4.82 6.17
CA GLY A 149 -0.02 -5.86 6.71
C GLY A 149 -0.12 -6.08 8.22
N GLN A 150 -1.09 -5.44 8.91
CA GLN A 150 -1.22 -5.48 10.38
C GLN A 150 0.09 -5.16 11.12
N LEU A 151 0.84 -4.17 10.65
CA LEU A 151 2.13 -3.80 11.25
C LEU A 151 1.93 -3.12 12.61
N LEU A 152 2.72 -3.55 13.61
CA LEU A 152 2.82 -2.88 14.91
C LEU A 152 3.34 -1.44 14.75
N LEU A 153 2.99 -0.54 15.67
CA LEU A 153 3.42 0.86 15.65
C LEU A 153 4.95 1.03 15.61
N GLY A 154 5.69 0.15 16.27
CA GLY A 154 7.15 0.14 16.16
C GLY A 154 7.64 -0.18 14.74
N ASN A 155 6.95 -1.06 14.03
CA ASN A 155 7.26 -1.44 12.66
C ASN A 155 6.82 -0.37 11.66
N THR A 156 5.68 0.31 11.86
CA THR A 156 5.28 1.42 10.98
C THR A 156 6.33 2.53 10.99
N LYS A 157 6.92 2.84 12.15
CA LYS A 157 8.03 3.80 12.30
C LYS A 157 9.30 3.45 11.53
N ILE A 158 9.51 2.17 11.23
CA ILE A 158 10.71 1.66 10.54
C ILE A 158 10.45 1.52 9.04
N TYR A 159 9.29 0.96 8.67
CA TYR A 159 9.04 0.49 7.30
C TYR A 159 8.15 1.41 6.47
N TYR A 160 7.36 2.31 7.07
CA TYR A 160 6.52 3.22 6.30
C TYR A 160 7.36 4.41 5.84
N PRO A 161 7.22 4.88 4.59
CA PRO A 161 7.91 6.08 4.10
C PRO A 161 7.68 7.31 4.99
N GLU A 162 6.42 7.55 5.39
CA GLU A 162 6.02 8.64 6.29
C GLU A 162 5.87 8.18 7.75
N LYS A 163 6.42 7.01 8.09
CA LYS A 163 6.38 6.44 9.46
C LYS A 163 4.95 6.34 9.98
N GLU A 164 4.70 6.68 11.23
CA GLU A 164 3.36 6.66 11.84
C GLU A 164 2.35 7.57 11.12
N LEU A 165 2.79 8.66 10.45
CA LEU A 165 1.89 9.57 9.74
C LEU A 165 1.21 8.91 8.54
N GLY A 166 1.83 7.87 7.98
CA GLY A 166 1.31 7.06 6.88
C GLY A 166 0.24 6.02 7.29
N ILE A 167 -0.14 5.93 8.57
CA ILE A 167 -1.23 5.03 9.00
C ILE A 167 -2.56 5.48 8.36
N GLY A 168 -3.28 4.54 7.74
CA GLY A 168 -4.51 4.81 7.00
C GLY A 168 -4.26 5.32 5.57
N ASP A 169 -3.02 5.36 5.10
CA ASP A 169 -2.67 5.67 3.71
C ASP A 169 -2.25 4.39 2.97
N ALA A 170 -2.99 4.02 1.92
CA ALA A 170 -2.82 2.74 1.25
C ALA A 170 -1.40 2.53 0.70
N PHE A 171 -0.80 3.59 0.16
CA PHE A 171 0.54 3.52 -0.42
C PHE A 171 1.62 3.31 0.65
N ASN A 172 1.58 4.09 1.73
CA ASN A 172 2.49 3.90 2.87
C ASN A 172 2.36 2.49 3.47
N GLU A 173 1.13 2.01 3.67
CA GLU A 173 0.87 0.68 4.21
C GLU A 173 1.40 -0.43 3.29
N ALA A 174 1.23 -0.28 1.97
CA ALA A 174 1.75 -1.23 0.99
C ALA A 174 3.28 -1.27 0.99
N VAL A 175 3.95 -0.12 0.99
CA VAL A 175 5.42 -0.05 1.08
C VAL A 175 5.91 -0.66 2.40
N GLY A 176 5.25 -0.35 3.50
CA GLY A 176 5.56 -0.90 4.81
C GLY A 176 5.42 -2.42 4.85
N PHE A 177 4.33 -2.95 4.29
CA PHE A 177 4.08 -4.38 4.26
C PHE A 177 5.14 -5.13 3.45
N LEU A 178 5.47 -4.65 2.25
CA LEU A 178 6.52 -5.24 1.41
C LEU A 178 7.90 -5.18 2.07
N SER A 179 8.24 -4.03 2.68
CA SER A 179 9.52 -3.83 3.35
C SER A 179 9.67 -4.74 4.57
N TYR A 180 8.60 -4.91 5.36
CA TYR A 180 8.58 -5.85 6.48
C TYR A 180 8.76 -7.29 6.03
N ILE A 181 8.05 -7.72 4.97
CA ILE A 181 8.21 -9.06 4.42
C ILE A 181 9.65 -9.31 3.98
N LYS A 182 10.25 -8.36 3.26
CA LYS A 182 11.63 -8.43 2.82
C LYS A 182 12.60 -8.58 3.99
N ASP A 183 12.50 -7.71 4.98
CA ASP A 183 13.47 -7.66 6.07
C ASP A 183 13.35 -8.87 7.02
N ARG A 184 12.12 -9.32 7.30
CA ARG A 184 11.88 -10.40 8.27
C ARG A 184 11.95 -11.80 7.67
N TYR A 185 11.56 -11.95 6.42
CA TYR A 185 11.38 -13.25 5.79
C TYR A 185 12.10 -13.40 4.45
N GLY A 186 12.60 -12.31 3.85
CA GLY A 186 13.28 -12.32 2.56
C GLY A 186 12.38 -12.46 1.33
N SER A 187 11.20 -13.10 1.47
CA SER A 187 10.24 -13.29 0.37
C SER A 187 8.80 -13.50 0.86
N PRO A 188 7.77 -13.23 0.03
CA PRO A 188 6.37 -13.54 0.37
C PRO A 188 6.14 -15.04 0.58
N ALA A 189 6.88 -15.89 -0.15
CA ALA A 189 6.78 -17.33 0.01
C ALA A 189 7.26 -17.80 1.41
N ALA A 190 8.41 -17.31 1.85
CA ALA A 190 8.93 -17.61 3.19
C ALA A 190 8.05 -17.01 4.30
N ALA A 191 7.51 -15.80 4.09
CA ALA A 191 6.58 -15.17 5.03
C ALA A 191 5.29 -16.00 5.19
N LEU A 192 4.70 -16.46 4.08
CA LEU A 192 3.50 -17.29 4.14
C LEU A 192 3.76 -18.64 4.81
N ASP A 193 4.85 -19.32 4.46
CA ASP A 193 5.25 -20.60 5.08
C ASP A 193 5.46 -20.44 6.60
N PHE A 194 6.09 -19.34 7.04
CA PHE A 194 6.20 -19.02 8.47
C PHE A 194 4.83 -18.86 9.14
N HIS A 195 3.92 -18.06 8.55
CA HIS A 195 2.58 -17.85 9.09
C HIS A 195 1.75 -19.14 9.14
N ASP A 196 1.86 -19.99 8.12
CA ASP A 196 1.14 -21.26 8.06
C ASP A 196 1.63 -22.25 9.14
N ARG A 197 2.93 -22.30 9.42
CA ARG A 197 3.50 -23.19 10.47
C ARG A 197 3.12 -22.78 11.89
N GLN A 198 3.02 -21.47 12.14
CA GLN A 198 2.70 -20.97 13.49
C GLN A 198 1.21 -21.14 13.84
N GLY A 199 0.37 -21.52 12.87
CA GLY A 199 -1.07 -21.61 13.09
C GLY A 199 -1.67 -20.28 13.57
N TRP A 200 -1.05 -19.15 13.19
CA TRP A 200 -1.50 -17.83 13.60
C TRP A 200 -2.75 -17.40 12.84
N TYR A 201 -3.84 -18.16 12.97
CA TYR A 201 -5.21 -17.84 12.54
C TYR A 201 -6.21 -18.66 13.36
#